data_AF-A0A0Q6VCC8-F1
#
_entry.id   AF-A0A0Q6VCC8-F1
#
_cell.length_a   1.000
_cell.length_b   1.000
_cell.length_c   1.000
_cell.angle_alpha   90.00
_cell.angle_beta   90.00
_cell.angle_gamma   90.00
#
_symmetry.space_group_name_H-M   'P 1'
#
loop_
_entity.id
_entity.type
_entity.pdbx_description
1 polymer ?
#
loop_
_entity_poly.entity_id
_entity_poly.type
_entity_poly.pdbx_seq_one_letter_code
_entity_poly.pdbx_strand_id
1 'polypeptide(L)'
;MGPRLEIEMDWKTLFLSPEGRIGRQAFWIGWLCLLGASVVLSAIPLIGHVLMLVVIYASVCIHTKRLHDMGQTGWWQVLPVVFGPVLVMGSALSIGVLPAIAALTHGEPELSVLAALGGFAVSCFIAFAIWLAFTLWVGCSSGQIGDNKYGSPPTDTAAVAL
;
A
#
# COMPACT_ATOMS: atom_id res chain seq x y z
N MET A 1 8.10 43.52 2.11
CA MET A 1 8.42 42.12 2.43
C MET A 1 7.12 41.43 2.82
N GLY A 2 6.48 40.73 1.89
CA GLY A 2 5.32 39.90 2.24
C GLY A 2 5.78 38.72 3.11
N PRO A 3 4.94 38.24 4.05
CA PRO A 3 5.28 37.05 4.82
C PRO A 3 5.49 35.89 3.84
N ARG A 4 6.69 35.32 3.88
CA ARG A 4 6.97 34.02 3.28
C ARG A 4 6.07 33.03 4.02
N LEU A 5 4.92 32.71 3.45
CA LEU A 5 4.10 31.60 3.92
C LEU A 5 4.96 30.36 3.68
N GLU A 6 5.76 29.98 4.67
CA GLU A 6 6.33 28.64 4.71
C GLU A 6 5.13 27.71 4.81
N ILE A 7 4.73 27.14 3.68
CA ILE A 7 3.70 26.11 3.63
C ILE A 7 4.37 24.87 4.23
N GLU A 8 4.38 24.82 5.56
CA GLU A 8 4.88 23.70 6.32
C GLU A 8 3.96 22.51 6.04
N MET A 9 4.52 21.42 5.55
CA MET A 9 3.76 20.21 5.31
C MET A 9 3.33 19.63 6.66
N ASP A 10 2.02 19.57 6.90
CA ASP A 10 1.48 18.94 8.10
C ASP A 10 1.62 17.42 8.00
N TRP A 11 2.74 16.91 8.50
CA TRP A 11 3.09 15.49 8.52
C TRP A 11 2.10 14.65 9.33
N LYS A 12 1.48 15.21 10.37
CA LYS A 12 0.50 14.49 11.18
C LYS A 12 -0.76 14.23 10.35
N THR A 13 -1.28 15.27 9.70
CA THR A 13 -2.42 15.12 8.79
C THR A 13 -2.08 14.25 7.58
N LEU A 14 -0.84 14.31 7.08
CA LEU A 14 -0.39 13.46 5.96
C LEU A 14 -0.41 11.95 6.31
N PHE A 15 0.06 11.55 7.48
CA PHE A 15 0.17 10.13 7.82
C PHE A 15 -0.94 9.58 8.71
N LEU A 16 -1.67 10.43 9.43
CA LEU A 16 -2.61 9.96 10.45
C LEU A 16 -4.08 10.26 10.15
N SER A 17 -4.37 11.04 9.10
CA SER A 17 -5.73 11.35 8.67
C SER A 17 -5.99 10.87 7.23
N PRO A 18 -7.10 10.16 6.95
CA PRO A 18 -7.49 9.82 5.58
C PRO A 18 -8.23 10.95 4.86
N GLU A 19 -8.55 12.04 5.57
CA GLU A 19 -9.40 13.12 5.05
C GLU A 19 -8.66 14.08 4.12
N GLY A 20 -9.41 14.63 3.16
CA GLY A 20 -8.89 15.59 2.20
C GLY A 20 -8.21 14.96 0.99
N ARG A 21 -7.36 15.75 0.35
CA ARG A 21 -6.73 15.46 -0.96
C ARG A 21 -5.25 15.76 -0.91
N ILE A 22 -4.44 14.95 -1.60
CA ILE A 22 -3.00 15.23 -1.78
C ILE A 22 -2.59 15.12 -3.24
N GLY A 23 -1.67 16.00 -3.65
CA GLY A 23 -1.05 15.98 -4.96
C GLY A 23 -0.03 14.84 -5.11
N ARG A 24 0.48 14.67 -6.33
CA ARG A 24 1.43 13.60 -6.67
C ARG A 24 2.75 13.70 -5.90
N GLN A 25 3.27 14.92 -5.73
CA GLN A 25 4.54 15.16 -5.03
C GLN A 25 4.45 14.71 -3.56
N ALA A 26 3.43 15.17 -2.83
CA ALA A 26 3.22 14.77 -1.43
C ALA A 26 2.97 13.26 -1.28
N PHE A 27 2.25 12.65 -2.23
CA PHE A 27 2.07 11.19 -2.26
C PHE A 27 3.41 10.45 -2.38
N TRP A 28 4.26 10.81 -3.35
CA TRP A 28 5.54 10.11 -3.54
C TRP A 28 6.53 10.35 -2.40
N ILE A 29 6.58 11.55 -1.83
CA ILE A 29 7.39 11.84 -0.64
C ILE A 29 6.91 10.97 0.53
N GLY A 30 5.60 10.97 0.82
CA GLY A 30 5.03 10.16 1.89
C GLY A 30 5.27 8.67 1.68
N TRP A 31 5.08 8.19 0.44
CA TRP A 31 5.31 6.78 0.09
C TRP A 31 6.78 6.38 0.26
N LEU A 32 7.74 7.21 -0.15
CA LEU A 32 9.18 6.94 0.03
C LEU A 32 9.57 6.93 1.51
N CYS A 33 9.01 7.83 2.33
CA CYS A 33 9.19 7.80 3.78
C CYS A 33 8.70 6.48 4.39
N LEU A 34 7.51 6.02 3.99
CA LEU A 34 6.94 4.76 4.48
C LEU A 34 7.71 3.53 3.98
N LEU A 35 8.25 3.58 2.76
CA LEU A 35 9.14 2.54 2.23
C LEU A 35 10.42 2.46 3.10
N GLY A 36 11.07 3.59 3.36
CA GLY A 36 12.25 3.64 4.23
C GLY A 36 11.96 3.11 5.64
N ALA A 37 10.85 3.53 6.24
CA ALA A 37 10.41 3.03 7.55
C ALA A 37 10.17 1.51 7.51
N SER A 38 9.54 0.99 6.46
CA SER A 38 9.30 -0.45 6.28
C SER A 38 10.60 -1.25 6.23
N VAL A 39 11.61 -0.76 5.50
CA VAL A 39 12.93 -1.41 5.41
C VAL A 39 13.65 -1.43 6.77
N VAL A 40 13.56 -0.35 7.54
CA VAL A 40 14.18 -0.29 8.88
C VAL A 40 13.45 -1.21 9.86
N LEU A 41 12.12 -1.19 9.87
CA LEU A 41 11.31 -1.98 10.81
C LEU A 41 11.39 -3.48 10.51
N SER A 42 11.58 -3.90 9.25
CA SER A 42 11.70 -5.31 8.90
C SER A 42 12.94 -5.98 9.49
N ALA A 43 13.99 -5.20 9.81
CA ALA A 43 15.20 -5.69 10.48
C ALA A 43 15.00 -5.88 12.00
N ILE A 44 13.92 -5.37 12.58
CA ILE A 44 13.66 -5.42 14.02
C ILE A 44 12.68 -6.57 14.32
N PRO A 45 13.11 -7.63 15.04
CA PRO A 45 12.25 -8.77 15.34
C PRO A 45 11.13 -8.36 16.30
N LEU A 46 9.96 -8.99 16.15
CA LEU A 46 8.74 -8.83 16.96
C LEU A 46 8.19 -7.40 17.03
N ILE A 47 8.89 -6.45 17.66
CA ILE A 47 8.48 -5.05 17.81
C ILE A 47 8.35 -4.36 16.44
N GLY A 48 9.29 -4.59 15.53
CA GLY A 48 9.22 -4.05 14.18
C GLY A 48 7.95 -4.49 13.44
N HIS A 49 7.55 -5.74 13.63
CA HIS A 49 6.33 -6.30 13.04
C HIS A 49 5.05 -5.70 13.62
N VAL A 50 5.03 -5.37 14.92
CA VAL A 50 3.90 -4.64 15.53
C VAL A 50 3.84 -3.20 14.98
N LEU A 51 4.98 -2.52 14.89
CA LEU A 51 5.07 -1.17 14.35
C LEU A 51 4.71 -1.07 12.86
N MET A 52 4.83 -2.17 12.10
CA MET A 52 4.35 -2.22 10.71
C MET A 52 2.85 -1.93 10.58
N LEU A 53 2.03 -2.19 11.62
CA LEU A 53 0.62 -1.82 11.60
C LEU A 53 0.42 -0.29 11.47
N VAL A 54 1.29 0.49 12.11
CA VAL A 54 1.28 1.95 12.01
C VAL A 54 1.67 2.39 10.60
N VAL A 55 2.68 1.74 10.00
CA VAL A 55 3.11 2.02 8.62
C VAL A 55 2.01 1.67 7.62
N ILE A 56 1.31 0.55 7.82
CA ILE A 56 0.16 0.15 6.99
C ILE A 56 -0.94 1.21 7.09
N TYR A 57 -1.31 1.64 8.30
CA TYR A 57 -2.32 2.69 8.48
C TYR A 57 -1.93 4.01 7.79
N ALA A 58 -0.67 4.42 7.93
CA ALA A 58 -0.16 5.62 7.26
C ALA A 58 -0.16 5.48 5.73
N SER A 59 0.15 4.30 5.22
CA SER A 59 0.06 3.98 3.79
C SER A 59 -1.38 4.10 3.30
N VAL A 60 -2.36 3.58 4.07
CA VAL A 60 -3.78 3.70 3.75
C VAL A 60 -4.22 5.16 3.71
N CYS A 61 -3.74 5.99 4.65
CA CYS A 61 -4.07 7.43 4.69
C CYS A 61 -3.59 8.15 3.42
N ILE A 62 -2.33 7.96 3.00
CA ILE A 62 -1.80 8.66 1.82
C ILE A 62 -2.45 8.17 0.51
N HIS A 63 -2.72 6.87 0.37
CA HIS A 63 -3.41 6.34 -0.81
C HIS A 63 -4.87 6.80 -0.87
N THR A 64 -5.55 6.86 0.29
CA THR A 64 -6.93 7.34 0.36
C THR A 64 -7.03 8.78 -0.14
N LYS A 65 -6.18 9.68 0.37
CA LYS A 65 -6.16 11.09 -0.07
C LYS A 65 -5.76 11.25 -1.54
N ARG A 66 -4.88 10.38 -2.06
CA ARG A 66 -4.51 10.40 -3.48
C ARG A 66 -5.66 9.91 -4.37
N LEU A 67 -6.38 8.87 -3.94
CA LEU A 67 -7.61 8.41 -4.60
C LEU A 67 -8.70 9.48 -4.55
N HIS A 68 -8.87 10.17 -3.42
CA HIS A 68 -9.80 11.29 -3.29
C HIS A 68 -9.48 12.42 -4.25
N ASP A 69 -8.19 12.70 -4.48
CA ASP A 69 -7.77 13.68 -5.48
C ASP A 69 -8.16 13.26 -6.91
N MET A 70 -8.18 11.96 -7.20
CA MET A 70 -8.67 11.38 -8.46
C MET A 70 -10.22 11.29 -8.52
N GLY A 71 -10.94 11.73 -7.48
CA GLY A 71 -12.39 11.60 -7.36
C GLY A 71 -12.87 10.18 -7.03
N GLN A 72 -11.95 9.26 -6.70
CA GLN A 72 -12.23 7.87 -6.37
C GLN A 72 -12.46 7.68 -4.87
N THR A 73 -13.00 6.53 -4.46
CA THR A 73 -13.14 6.17 -3.04
C THR A 73 -11.89 5.45 -2.53
N GLY A 74 -11.53 5.61 -1.26
CA GLY A 74 -10.42 4.87 -0.63
C GLY A 74 -10.54 3.34 -0.71
N TRP A 75 -11.76 2.81 -0.88
CA TRP A 75 -12.06 1.37 -0.97
C TRP A 75 -11.34 0.60 -2.08
N TRP A 76 -10.84 1.29 -3.12
CA TRP A 76 -10.03 0.64 -4.15
C TRP A 76 -8.78 -0.06 -3.58
N GLN A 77 -8.31 0.36 -2.42
CA GLN A 77 -7.17 -0.25 -1.72
C GLN A 77 -7.45 -1.64 -1.17
N VAL A 78 -8.72 -2.06 -1.04
CA VAL A 78 -9.06 -3.43 -0.61
C VAL A 78 -8.40 -4.46 -1.53
N LEU A 79 -8.24 -4.14 -2.82
CA LEU A 79 -7.57 -5.00 -3.78
C LEU A 79 -6.13 -5.37 -3.35
N PRO A 80 -5.20 -4.42 -3.25
CA PRO A 80 -3.84 -4.73 -2.81
C PRO A 80 -3.71 -5.01 -1.31
N VAL A 81 -4.51 -4.37 -0.44
CA VAL A 81 -4.32 -4.44 1.02
C VAL A 81 -4.97 -5.68 1.65
N VAL A 82 -6.05 -6.21 1.06
CA VAL A 82 -6.76 -7.37 1.59
C VAL A 82 -6.59 -8.59 0.69
N PHE A 83 -6.97 -8.50 -0.60
CA PHE A 83 -6.94 -9.67 -1.49
C PHE A 83 -5.52 -10.16 -1.75
N GLY A 84 -4.53 -9.28 -1.86
CA GLY A 84 -3.11 -9.64 -1.98
C GLY A 84 -2.63 -10.52 -0.81
N PRO A 85 -2.68 -10.04 0.45
CA PRO A 85 -2.31 -10.85 1.61
C PRO A 85 -3.14 -12.12 1.79
N VAL A 86 -4.45 -12.10 1.52
CA VAL A 86 -5.30 -13.31 1.60
C VAL A 86 -4.83 -14.37 0.60
N LEU A 87 -4.51 -13.98 -0.63
CA LEU A 87 -3.97 -14.87 -1.65
C LEU A 87 -2.64 -15.51 -1.21
N VAL A 88 -1.72 -14.69 -0.68
CA VAL A 88 -0.40 -15.15 -0.20
C VAL A 88 -0.51 -16.03 1.06
N MET A 89 -1.40 -15.70 1.99
CA MET A 89 -1.62 -16.52 3.19
C MET A 89 -2.26 -17.86 2.85
N GLY A 90 -3.23 -17.88 1.92
CA GLY A 90 -3.89 -19.11 1.48
C GLY A 90 -2.92 -20.07 0.76
N SER A 91 -2.04 -19.55 -0.09
CA SER A 91 -1.00 -20.34 -0.73
C SER A 91 0.10 -20.77 0.25
N ALA A 92 0.47 -19.93 1.23
CA ALA A 92 1.41 -20.30 2.29
C ALA A 92 0.86 -21.44 3.15
N LEU A 93 -0.42 -21.40 3.50
CA LEU A 93 -1.09 -22.47 4.25
C LEU A 93 -1.03 -23.80 3.48
N SER A 94 -1.15 -23.75 2.15
CA SER A 94 -1.05 -24.93 1.28
C SER A 94 0.29 -25.65 1.40
N ILE A 95 1.38 -24.97 1.80
CA ILE A 95 2.71 -25.59 2.01
C ILE A 95 2.65 -26.67 3.11
N GLY A 96 1.83 -26.47 4.15
CA GLY A 96 1.63 -27.48 5.20
C GLY A 96 0.47 -28.44 4.91
N VAL A 97 -0.62 -27.92 4.33
CA VAL A 97 -1.87 -28.68 4.17
C VAL A 97 -1.77 -29.76 3.09
N LEU A 98 -1.26 -29.43 1.91
CA LEU A 98 -1.18 -30.38 0.78
C LEU A 98 -0.35 -31.63 1.12
N PRO A 99 0.87 -31.53 1.67
CA PRO A 99 1.63 -32.73 2.04
C PRO A 99 1.01 -33.52 3.18
N ALA A 100 0.34 -32.86 4.13
CA ALA A 100 -0.40 -33.56 5.17
C ALA A 100 -1.55 -34.39 4.57
N ILE A 101 -2.32 -33.84 3.63
CA ILE A 101 -3.36 -34.58 2.91
C ILE A 101 -2.75 -35.74 2.12
N ALA A 102 -1.69 -35.49 1.34
CA ALA A 102 -1.04 -36.51 0.55
C ALA A 102 -0.56 -37.69 1.42
N ALA A 103 0.04 -37.42 2.59
CA ALA A 103 0.45 -38.47 3.53
C ALA A 103 -0.73 -39.30 4.05
N LEU A 104 -1.88 -38.66 4.32
CA LEU A 104 -3.09 -39.33 4.80
C LEU A 104 -3.83 -40.12 3.72
N THR A 105 -3.67 -39.76 2.45
CA THR A 105 -4.38 -40.37 1.32
C THR A 105 -3.49 -41.29 0.46
N HIS A 106 -2.34 -41.73 0.98
CA HIS A 106 -1.35 -42.52 0.23
C HIS A 106 -0.88 -41.87 -1.08
N GLY A 107 -0.84 -40.54 -1.13
CA GLY A 107 -0.24 -39.77 -2.22
C GLY A 107 1.27 -39.56 -2.00
N GLU A 108 1.87 -38.73 -2.87
CA GLU A 108 3.30 -38.38 -2.84
C GLU A 108 3.53 -37.03 -2.13
N PRO A 109 3.93 -37.00 -0.84
CA PRO A 109 4.03 -35.74 -0.09
C PRO A 109 5.09 -34.82 -0.68
N GLU A 110 6.21 -35.38 -1.16
CA GLU A 110 7.32 -34.60 -1.75
C GLU A 110 6.87 -33.80 -2.99
N LEU A 111 6.09 -34.43 -3.88
CA LEU A 111 5.55 -33.76 -5.06
C LEU A 111 4.56 -32.65 -4.67
N SER A 112 3.74 -32.89 -3.64
CA SER A 112 2.77 -31.91 -3.16
C SER A 112 3.43 -30.68 -2.50
N VAL A 113 4.57 -30.86 -1.81
CA VAL A 113 5.39 -29.74 -1.30
C VAL A 113 5.88 -28.88 -2.46
N LEU A 114 6.43 -29.51 -3.50
CA LEU A 114 6.94 -28.78 -4.67
C LEU A 114 5.82 -27.98 -5.36
N ALA A 115 4.65 -28.58 -5.54
CA ALA A 115 3.48 -27.90 -6.09
C ALA A 115 3.03 -26.71 -5.21
N ALA A 116 2.98 -26.90 -3.89
CA ALA A 116 2.59 -25.85 -2.95
C ALA A 116 3.57 -24.67 -2.93
N LEU A 117 4.88 -24.94 -2.98
CA LEU A 117 5.92 -23.91 -3.08
C LEU A 117 5.82 -23.15 -4.41
N GLY A 118 5.55 -23.86 -5.52
CA GLY A 118 5.30 -23.23 -6.82
C GLY A 118 4.08 -22.31 -6.79
N GLY A 119 2.97 -22.77 -6.20
CA GLY A 119 1.76 -21.97 -6.01
C GLY A 119 2.01 -20.74 -5.12
N PHE A 120 2.77 -20.90 -4.04
CA PHE A 120 3.16 -19.80 -3.17
C PHE A 120 4.00 -18.75 -3.92
N ALA A 121 5.02 -19.17 -4.66
CA ALA A 121 5.85 -18.24 -5.44
C ALA A 121 5.03 -17.45 -6.47
N VAL A 122 4.13 -18.11 -7.21
CA VAL A 122 3.23 -17.46 -8.17
C VAL A 122 2.30 -16.48 -7.46
N SER A 123 1.75 -16.85 -6.31
CA SER A 123 0.86 -15.99 -5.53
C SER A 123 1.56 -14.71 -5.04
N CYS A 124 2.82 -14.82 -4.58
CA CYS A 124 3.64 -13.68 -4.19
C CYS A 124 3.90 -12.75 -5.37
N PHE A 125 4.22 -13.30 -6.54
CA PHE A 125 4.43 -12.51 -7.75
C PHE A 125 3.17 -11.75 -8.17
N ILE A 126 2.00 -12.41 -8.17
CA ILE A 126 0.72 -11.79 -8.51
C ILE A 126 0.37 -10.68 -7.52
N ALA A 127 0.47 -10.95 -6.21
CA ALA A 127 0.16 -9.97 -5.18
C ALA A 127 1.08 -8.74 -5.28
N PHE A 128 2.38 -8.95 -5.50
CA PHE A 128 3.33 -7.86 -5.70
C PHE A 128 3.05 -7.06 -6.98
N ALA A 129 2.77 -7.74 -8.10
CA ALA A 129 2.44 -7.07 -9.36
C ALA A 129 1.18 -6.20 -9.24
N ILE A 130 0.13 -6.70 -8.57
CA ILE A 130 -1.10 -5.94 -8.32
C ILE A 130 -0.81 -4.73 -7.42
N TRP A 131 -0.08 -4.91 -6.32
CA TRP A 131 0.28 -3.82 -5.42
C TRP A 131 1.11 -2.73 -6.12
N LEU A 132 2.08 -3.13 -6.92
CA LEU A 132 2.93 -2.21 -7.68
C LEU A 132 2.13 -1.46 -8.74
N ALA A 133 1.33 -2.17 -9.53
CA ALA A 133 0.47 -1.57 -10.55
C ALA A 133 -0.52 -0.57 -9.95
N PHE A 134 -1.13 -0.94 -8.81
CA PHE A 134 -2.03 -0.06 -8.07
C PHE A 134 -1.33 1.21 -7.58
N THR A 135 -0.16 1.06 -6.94
CA THR A 135 0.64 2.17 -6.42
C THR A 135 1.04 3.13 -7.55
N LEU A 136 1.51 2.59 -8.67
CA LEU A 136 1.88 3.37 -9.85
C LEU A 136 0.67 4.08 -10.46
N TRP A 137 -0.46 3.39 -10.60
CA TRP A 137 -1.70 4.00 -11.07
C TRP A 137 -2.11 5.19 -10.19
N VAL A 138 -2.14 5.01 -8.87
CA VAL A 138 -2.52 6.05 -7.90
C VAL A 138 -1.52 7.22 -7.91
N GLY A 139 -0.22 6.94 -7.93
CA GLY A 139 0.83 7.96 -7.91
C GLY A 139 1.03 8.73 -9.21
N CYS A 140 0.74 8.12 -10.36
CA CYS A 140 0.97 8.70 -11.69
C CYS A 140 -0.29 9.23 -12.38
N SER A 141 -1.50 8.92 -11.88
CA SER A 141 -2.74 9.47 -12.44
C SER A 141 -2.93 10.95 -12.09
N SER A 142 -3.66 11.70 -12.91
CA SER A 142 -3.98 13.11 -12.65
C SER A 142 -5.08 13.27 -11.61
N GLY A 143 -5.01 14.36 -10.85
CA GLY A 143 -6.08 14.80 -9.96
C GLY A 143 -7.20 15.54 -10.69
N GLN A 144 -8.31 15.76 -10.01
CA GLN A 144 -9.39 16.64 -10.44
C GLN A 144 -9.00 18.11 -10.20
N ILE A 145 -9.23 18.97 -11.19
CA ILE A 145 -8.81 20.37 -11.13
C ILE A 145 -9.69 21.19 -10.18
N GLY A 146 -11.00 20.90 -10.14
CA GLY A 146 -11.96 21.62 -9.30
C GLY A 146 -12.16 21.00 -7.91
N ASP A 147 -13.03 21.64 -7.15
CA ASP A 147 -13.56 21.06 -5.91
C ASP A 147 -14.26 19.73 -6.22
N ASN A 148 -14.13 18.78 -5.29
CA ASN A 148 -14.91 17.56 -5.31
C ASN A 148 -15.46 17.28 -3.91
N LYS A 149 -16.18 16.17 -3.75
CA LYS A 149 -16.80 15.80 -2.46
C LYS A 149 -15.80 15.59 -1.29
N TYR A 150 -14.50 15.52 -1.58
CA TYR A 150 -13.42 15.38 -0.60
C TYR A 150 -12.68 16.71 -0.34
N GLY A 151 -13.17 17.80 -0.90
CA GLY A 151 -12.65 19.16 -0.69
C GLY A 151 -11.96 19.76 -1.91
N SER A 152 -11.34 20.90 -1.69
CA SER A 152 -10.65 21.68 -2.70
C SER A 152 -9.38 21.00 -3.21
N PRO A 153 -8.95 21.30 -4.45
CA PRO A 153 -7.73 20.73 -5.00
C PRO A 153 -6.53 21.01 -4.10
N PRO A 154 -5.56 20.08 -4.02
CA PRO A 154 -4.30 20.33 -3.36
C PRO A 154 -3.69 21.60 -3.94
N THR A 155 -3.29 22.53 -3.08
CA THR A 155 -2.51 23.70 -3.48
C THR A 155 -1.18 23.19 -4.01
N ASP A 156 -1.05 23.18 -5.34
CA ASP A 156 0.17 22.75 -5.99
C ASP A 156 1.26 23.78 -5.65
N THR A 157 2.26 23.40 -4.86
CA THR A 157 3.41 24.27 -4.56
C THR A 157 4.14 24.70 -5.84
N ALA A 158 3.93 24.00 -6.95
CA ALA A 158 4.43 24.37 -8.28
C ALA A 158 3.56 25.41 -9.02
N ALA A 159 2.26 25.50 -8.75
CA ALA A 159 1.35 26.42 -9.46
C ALA A 159 1.40 27.87 -8.92
N VAL A 160 2.01 28.08 -7.76
CA VAL A 160 2.17 29.41 -7.15
C VAL A 160 3.53 30.04 -7.49
N ALA A 161 4.42 29.30 -8.16
CA ALA A 161 5.81 29.69 -8.43
C ALA A 161 6.14 29.96 -9.91
N LEU A 162 5.14 30.04 -10.80
CA LEU A 162 5.26 30.49 -12.18
C LEU A 162 4.33 31.67 -12.44
#